data_AF-A0A9Q0YWC1-F1
#
_entry.id   AF-A0A9Q0YWC1-F1
#
_cell.length_a   1.000
_cell.length_b   1.000
_cell.length_c   1.000
_cell.angle_alpha   90.00
_cell.angle_beta   90.00
_cell.angle_gamma   90.00
#
_symmetry.space_group_name_H-M   'P 1'
#
loop_
_entity.id
_entity.type
_entity.pdbx_description
1 polymer ?
#
loop_
_entity_poly.entity_id
_entity_poly.type
_entity_poly.pdbx_seq_one_letter_code
_entity_poly.pdbx_strand_id
1 'polypeptide(L)'
;MIPKGCIYISNGPGGDLTPSLSIYDTMQSLKSPVGTHCVGFAYNLAGFLLTAGEKGNRSAMPLSRIALQSPAGAARGQADDIRNEANELLRIRDYLYNELSKKTGQPFEKISKDLSRMKRFEAQDALEYGLIDRIIRPPRIDDDVGPSDASVGLG
;
A
#
# COMPACT_ATOMS: atom_id res chain seq x y z
N MET A 1 5.34 2.58 19.44
CA MET A 1 6.20 1.39 19.21
C MET A 1 5.86 0.83 17.83
N ILE A 2 6.83 0.74 16.92
CA ILE A 2 6.63 0.15 15.58
C ILE A 2 6.59 -1.37 15.79
N PRO A 3 5.60 -2.11 15.26
CA PRO A 3 5.53 -3.57 15.42
C PRO A 3 6.78 -4.26 14.84
N LYS A 4 7.17 -5.39 15.45
CA LYS A 4 8.38 -6.16 15.11
C LYS A 4 8.38 -6.78 13.70
N GLY A 5 7.26 -6.71 12.97
CA GLY A 5 7.16 -6.96 11.53
C GLY A 5 6.57 -5.74 10.84
N CYS A 6 7.42 -4.95 10.17
CA CYS A 6 6.99 -3.74 9.47
C CYS A 6 7.51 -3.74 8.03
N ILE A 7 6.59 -3.56 7.08
CA ILE A 7 6.93 -3.38 5.67
C ILE A 7 7.12 -1.88 5.42
N TYR A 8 8.34 -1.52 5.04
CA TYR A 8 8.64 -0.19 4.55
C TYR A 8 8.22 -0.09 3.09
N ILE A 9 7.31 0.83 2.81
CA ILE A 9 6.76 1.05 1.49
C ILE A 9 7.35 2.35 0.96
N SER A 10 8.21 2.19 -0.03
CA SER A 10 8.72 3.27 -0.86
C SER A 10 8.60 2.82 -2.31
N ASN A 11 7.75 3.47 -3.08
CA ASN A 11 7.59 3.19 -4.49
C ASN A 11 7.18 4.44 -5.28
N GLY A 12 7.89 4.66 -6.39
CA GLY A 12 7.57 5.67 -7.39
C GLY A 12 6.43 5.25 -8.32
N PRO A 13 6.21 5.95 -9.45
CA PRO A 13 5.20 5.57 -10.42
C PRO A 13 5.62 4.30 -11.18
N GLY A 14 5.12 3.14 -10.75
CA GLY A 14 5.37 1.86 -11.39
C GLY A 14 5.21 0.72 -10.39
N GLY A 15 4.61 -0.39 -10.79
CA GLY A 15 4.41 -1.53 -9.91
C GLY A 15 3.55 -2.58 -10.59
N ASP A 16 4.00 -3.81 -10.57
CA ASP A 16 3.32 -4.91 -11.24
C ASP A 16 2.16 -5.42 -10.38
N LEU A 17 1.05 -5.76 -11.04
CA LEU A 17 -0.16 -6.26 -10.40
C LEU A 17 0.11 -7.58 -9.66
N THR A 18 0.67 -8.56 -10.36
CA THR A 18 0.84 -9.93 -9.84
C THR A 18 1.74 -9.99 -8.60
N PRO A 19 2.95 -9.38 -8.56
CA PRO A 19 3.78 -9.37 -7.35
C PRO A 19 3.13 -8.62 -6.19
N SER A 20 2.36 -7.56 -6.48
CA SER A 20 1.67 -6.82 -5.42
C SER A 20 0.55 -7.64 -4.79
N LEU A 21 -0.18 -8.41 -5.59
CA LEU A 21 -1.21 -9.33 -5.10
C LEU A 21 -0.59 -10.45 -4.25
N SER A 22 0.55 -11.02 -4.66
CA SER A 22 1.21 -12.06 -3.86
C SER A 22 1.73 -11.53 -2.53
N ILE A 23 2.26 -10.30 -2.49
CA ILE A 23 2.63 -9.63 -1.23
C ILE A 23 1.39 -9.44 -0.36
N TYR A 24 0.29 -8.94 -0.94
CA TYR A 24 -0.96 -8.75 -0.20
C TYR A 24 -1.49 -10.05 0.41
N ASP A 25 -1.55 -11.13 -0.37
CA ASP A 25 -2.00 -12.45 0.12
C ASP A 25 -1.06 -12.99 1.20
N THR A 26 0.24 -12.76 1.05
CA THR A 26 1.22 -13.10 2.08
C THR A 26 0.94 -12.32 3.37
N MET A 27 0.69 -11.01 3.28
CA MET A 27 0.33 -10.19 4.44
C MET A 27 -0.92 -10.71 5.16
N GLN A 28 -1.95 -11.17 4.44
CA GLN A 28 -3.18 -11.69 5.04
C GLN A 28 -3.05 -13.12 5.58
N SER A 29 -2.13 -13.94 5.04
CA SER A 29 -1.91 -15.32 5.51
C SER A 29 -1.05 -15.41 6.76
N LEU A 30 -0.29 -14.37 7.08
CA LEU A 30 0.54 -14.32 8.28
C LEU A 30 -0.32 -14.20 9.54
N LYS A 31 0.00 -15.00 10.56
CA LYS A 31 -0.61 -14.87 11.90
C LYS A 31 -0.17 -13.61 12.65
N SER A 32 1.01 -13.09 12.31
CA SER A 32 1.54 -11.88 12.93
C SER A 32 0.92 -10.65 12.28
N PRO A 33 0.53 -9.62 13.06
CA PRO A 33 0.06 -8.36 12.49
C PRO A 33 1.19 -7.72 11.67
N VAL A 34 0.86 -7.31 10.44
CA VAL A 34 1.81 -6.63 9.55
C VAL A 34 1.63 -5.12 9.67
N GLY A 35 2.63 -4.43 10.18
CA GLY A 35 2.66 -2.96 10.16
C GLY A 35 3.16 -2.44 8.82
N THR A 36 2.67 -1.29 8.38
CA THR A 36 3.12 -0.64 7.14
C THR A 36 3.61 0.77 7.43
N HIS A 37 4.73 1.15 6.81
CA HIS A 37 5.33 2.46 6.96
C HIS A 37 5.70 3.06 5.60
N CYS A 38 5.04 4.15 5.21
CA CYS A 38 5.34 4.87 3.98
C CYS A 38 6.49 5.86 4.19
N VAL A 39 7.57 5.65 3.44
CA VAL A 39 8.75 6.53 3.40
C VAL A 39 8.83 7.15 2.01
N GLY A 40 8.65 8.46 1.92
CA GLY A 40 8.71 9.19 0.64
C GLY A 40 7.44 9.03 -0.18
N PHE A 41 7.32 7.98 -0.99
CA PHE A 41 6.22 7.82 -1.93
C PHE A 41 5.59 6.43 -1.85
N ALA A 42 4.25 6.35 -1.92
CA ALA A 42 3.54 5.08 -2.07
C ALA A 42 2.45 5.23 -3.13
N TYR A 43 2.79 4.93 -4.38
CA TYR A 43 1.91 5.10 -5.53
C TYR A 43 1.30 3.79 -6.03
N ASN A 44 0.07 3.90 -6.52
CA ASN A 44 -0.70 2.80 -7.11
C ASN A 44 -0.83 1.62 -6.14
N LEU A 45 -0.32 0.44 -6.50
CA LEU A 45 -0.39 -0.76 -5.67
C LEU A 45 0.43 -0.68 -4.38
N ALA A 46 1.46 0.17 -4.33
CA ALA A 46 2.16 0.43 -3.07
C ALA A 46 1.28 1.18 -2.07
N GLY A 47 0.45 2.12 -2.53
CA GLY A 47 -0.55 2.78 -1.70
C GLY A 47 -1.63 1.80 -1.22
N PHE A 48 -2.00 0.82 -2.05
CA PHE A 48 -2.90 -0.26 -1.65
C PHE A 48 -2.27 -1.11 -0.55
N LEU A 49 -1.03 -1.59 -0.73
CA LEU A 49 -0.30 -2.37 0.28
C LEU A 49 -0.13 -1.61 1.60
N LEU A 50 0.11 -0.29 1.54
CA LEU A 50 0.16 0.56 2.72
C LEU A 50 -1.15 0.51 3.50
N THR A 51 -2.26 0.62 2.78
CA THR A 51 -3.61 0.60 3.36
C THR A 51 -4.00 -0.79 3.87
N ALA A 52 -3.47 -1.85 3.26
CA ALA A 52 -3.73 -3.25 3.58
C ALA A 52 -3.12 -3.72 4.90
N GLY A 53 -2.17 -2.97 5.46
CA GLY A 53 -1.58 -3.25 6.77
C GLY A 53 -2.61 -3.39 7.89
N GLU A 54 -2.16 -3.94 9.02
CA GLU A 54 -3.00 -4.13 10.19
C GLU A 54 -3.55 -2.78 10.68
N LYS A 55 -4.84 -2.74 11.02
CA LYS A 55 -5.49 -1.49 11.42
C LYS A 55 -4.86 -0.97 12.72
N GLY A 56 -4.58 0.31 12.77
CA GLY A 56 -3.83 0.94 13.86
C GLY A 56 -2.31 0.81 13.72
N ASN A 57 -1.80 0.08 12.73
CA ASN A 57 -0.36 -0.11 12.48
C ASN A 57 0.11 0.41 11.11
N ARG A 58 -0.70 1.25 10.45
CA ARG A 58 -0.36 1.88 9.17
C ARG A 58 0.14 3.29 9.42
N SER A 59 1.29 3.65 8.84
CA SER A 59 1.93 4.93 9.15
C SER A 59 2.66 5.54 7.96
N ALA A 60 2.88 6.84 7.99
CA ALA A 60 3.64 7.56 6.97
C ALA A 60 4.46 8.70 7.57
N MET A 61 5.52 9.13 6.89
CA MET A 61 6.24 10.34 7.25
C MET A 61 5.47 11.61 6.87
N PRO A 62 5.72 12.77 7.51
CA PRO A 62 4.97 14.02 7.24
C PRO A 62 5.02 14.49 5.78
N LEU A 63 6.13 14.26 5.08
CA LEU A 63 6.28 14.64 3.67
C LEU A 63 5.96 13.50 2.71
N SER A 64 5.50 12.35 3.23
CA SER A 64 5.13 11.24 2.36
C SER A 64 3.97 11.64 1.45
N ARG A 65 3.98 11.10 0.24
CA ARG A 65 2.91 11.27 -0.75
C ARG A 65 2.38 9.91 -1.13
N ILE A 66 1.07 9.76 -0.98
CA ILE A 66 0.36 8.53 -1.31
C ILE A 66 -0.50 8.82 -2.53
N ALA A 67 -0.49 7.92 -3.50
CA ALA A 67 -1.35 8.06 -4.66
C ALA A 67 -2.02 6.73 -4.97
N LEU A 68 -3.31 6.78 -5.26
CA LEU A 68 -4.09 5.62 -5.65
C LEU A 68 -4.73 5.89 -7.01
N GLN A 69 -4.81 4.84 -7.83
CA GLN A 69 -5.48 4.87 -9.13
C GLN A 69 -6.02 3.48 -9.43
N SER A 70 -6.95 3.39 -10.38
CA SER A 70 -7.39 2.12 -10.93
C SER A 70 -6.19 1.33 -11.48
N PRO A 71 -6.13 0.00 -11.28
CA PRO A 71 -5.18 -0.85 -11.97
C PRO A 71 -5.37 -0.70 -13.48
N ALA A 72 -4.25 -0.75 -14.21
CA ALA A 72 -4.19 -0.62 -15.65
C ALA A 72 -3.60 -1.88 -16.26
N GLY A 73 -4.11 -2.27 -17.41
CA GLY A 73 -3.64 -3.43 -18.19
C GLY A 73 -3.90 -3.20 -19.67
N ALA A 74 -3.28 -4.02 -20.51
CA ALA A 74 -3.48 -3.99 -21.95
C ALA A 74 -3.68 -5.42 -22.45
N ALA A 75 -4.70 -5.61 -23.30
CA ALA A 75 -5.01 -6.88 -23.94
C ALA A 75 -4.91 -6.74 -25.46
N ARG A 76 -4.44 -7.79 -26.14
CA ARG A 76 -4.38 -7.87 -27.61
C ARG A 76 -4.64 -9.32 -28.02
N GLY A 77 -5.33 -9.55 -29.14
CA GLY A 77 -5.64 -10.89 -29.60
C GLY A 77 -7.03 -10.99 -30.22
N GLN A 78 -7.64 -12.18 -30.15
CA GLN A 78 -9.02 -12.37 -30.59
C GLN A 78 -9.98 -11.60 -29.69
N ALA A 79 -11.19 -11.31 -30.20
CA ALA A 79 -12.19 -10.57 -29.44
C ALA A 79 -12.53 -11.23 -28.09
N ASP A 80 -12.53 -12.56 -28.04
CA ASP A 80 -12.79 -13.32 -26.81
C ASP A 80 -11.63 -13.24 -25.82
N ASP A 81 -10.38 -13.27 -26.27
CA ASP A 81 -9.20 -13.08 -25.41
C ASP A 81 -9.20 -11.68 -24.78
N ILE A 82 -9.48 -10.65 -25.59
CA ILE A 82 -9.58 -9.27 -25.13
C ILE A 82 -10.69 -9.13 -24.08
N ARG A 83 -11.85 -9.77 -24.31
CA ARG A 83 -12.97 -9.75 -23.36
C ARG A 83 -12.59 -10.44 -22.05
N ASN A 84 -11.94 -11.60 -22.12
CA ASN A 84 -11.54 -12.37 -20.93
C ASN A 84 -10.55 -11.57 -20.06
N GLU A 85 -9.53 -10.99 -20.68
CA GLU A 85 -8.53 -10.20 -19.97
C GLU A 85 -9.15 -8.92 -19.35
N ALA A 86 -10.03 -8.25 -20.08
CA ALA A 86 -10.75 -7.09 -19.56
C ALA A 86 -11.63 -7.45 -18.35
N ASN A 87 -12.35 -8.58 -18.41
CA ASN A 87 -13.17 -9.05 -17.30
C ASN A 87 -12.33 -9.40 -16.07
N GLU A 88 -11.16 -10.01 -16.26
CA GLU A 88 -10.27 -10.33 -15.15
C GLU A 88 -9.71 -9.07 -14.49
N LEU A 89 -9.30 -8.07 -15.28
CA LEU A 89 -8.84 -6.80 -14.74
C LEU A 89 -9.94 -6.08 -13.94
N LEU A 90 -11.19 -6.11 -14.44
CA LEU A 90 -12.35 -5.57 -13.72
C LEU A 90 -12.60 -6.32 -12.40
N ARG A 91 -12.51 -7.65 -12.40
CA ARG A 91 -12.64 -8.48 -11.20
C ARG A 91 -11.61 -8.10 -10.14
N ILE A 92 -10.34 -7.95 -10.54
CA ILE A 92 -9.25 -7.57 -9.64
C ILE A 92 -9.47 -6.15 -9.12
N ARG A 93 -9.84 -5.19 -9.98
CA ARG A 93 -10.16 -3.82 -9.56
C ARG A 93 -11.22 -3.80 -8.47
N ASP A 94 -12.33 -4.50 -8.69
CA ASP A 94 -13.47 -4.49 -7.76
C ASP A 94 -13.09 -5.16 -6.43
N TYR A 95 -12.26 -6.20 -6.46
CA TYR A 95 -11.69 -6.79 -5.25
C TYR A 95 -10.86 -5.77 -4.46
N LEU A 96 -9.92 -5.09 -5.11
CA LEU A 96 -9.07 -4.09 -4.45
C LEU A 96 -9.90 -2.92 -3.89
N TYR A 97 -10.93 -2.47 -4.60
CA TYR A 97 -11.79 -1.38 -4.13
C TYR A 97 -12.63 -1.78 -2.92
N ASN A 98 -13.13 -3.01 -2.90
CA ASN A 98 -13.81 -3.55 -1.72
C ASN A 98 -12.89 -3.64 -0.50
N GLU A 99 -11.64 -4.07 -0.70
CA GLU A 99 -10.66 -4.12 0.39
C GLU A 99 -10.28 -2.72 0.89
N LEU A 100 -10.09 -1.76 -0.01
CA LEU A 100 -9.88 -0.36 0.37
C LEU A 100 -11.08 0.18 1.15
N SER A 101 -12.30 -0.07 0.70
CA SER A 101 -13.53 0.32 1.40
C SER A 101 -13.53 -0.21 2.84
N LYS A 102 -13.27 -1.51 3.04
CA LYS A 102 -13.19 -2.13 4.37
C LYS A 102 -12.09 -1.52 5.25
N LYS A 103 -10.89 -1.31 4.70
CA LYS A 103 -9.71 -0.85 5.47
C LYS A 103 -9.75 0.66 5.76
N THR A 104 -10.36 1.46 4.89
CA THR A 104 -10.48 2.92 5.06
C THR A 104 -11.76 3.35 5.77
N GLY A 105 -12.82 2.53 5.69
CA GLY A 105 -14.17 2.90 6.14
C GLY A 105 -14.93 3.80 5.16
N GLN A 106 -14.37 4.07 3.97
CA GLN A 106 -15.05 4.85 2.93
C GLN A 106 -16.00 3.95 2.13
N PRO A 107 -17.18 4.45 1.69
CA PRO A 107 -18.07 3.70 0.82
C PRO A 107 -17.40 3.28 -0.49
N PHE A 108 -17.79 2.13 -1.04
CA PHE A 108 -17.25 1.60 -2.30
C PHE A 108 -17.42 2.59 -3.46
N GLU A 109 -18.57 3.26 -3.53
CA GLU A 109 -18.90 4.24 -4.57
C GLU A 109 -17.95 5.44 -4.51
N LYS A 110 -17.58 5.86 -3.29
CA LYS A 110 -16.62 6.95 -3.08
C LYS A 110 -15.23 6.54 -3.53
N ILE A 111 -14.77 5.34 -3.15
CA ILE A 111 -13.50 4.77 -3.61
C ILE A 111 -13.47 4.69 -5.13
N SER A 112 -14.50 4.12 -5.75
CA SER A 112 -14.59 3.96 -7.19
C SER A 112 -14.52 5.30 -7.94
N LYS A 113 -15.26 6.30 -7.45
CA LYS A 113 -15.23 7.67 -8.01
C LYS A 113 -13.87 8.32 -7.84
N ASP A 114 -13.30 8.25 -6.64
CA ASP A 114 -12.03 8.89 -6.30
C ASP A 114 -10.85 8.27 -7.05
N LEU A 115 -10.89 6.97 -7.32
CA LEU A 115 -9.80 6.22 -7.99
C LEU A 115 -10.00 6.05 -9.49
N SER A 116 -11.09 6.60 -10.05
CA SER A 116 -11.34 6.65 -11.50
C SER A 116 -10.20 7.33 -12.28
N ARG A 117 -9.49 8.25 -11.60
CA ARG A 117 -8.22 8.82 -12.02
C ARG A 117 -7.24 8.75 -10.85
N MET A 118 -5.98 9.06 -11.12
CA MET A 118 -4.99 9.16 -10.06
C MET A 118 -5.38 10.24 -9.04
N LYS A 119 -5.60 9.82 -7.81
CA LYS A 119 -5.81 10.69 -6.65
C LYS A 119 -4.55 10.69 -5.79
N ARG A 120 -4.08 11.89 -5.46
CA ARG A 120 -2.91 12.11 -4.61
C ARG A 120 -3.36 12.57 -3.24
N PHE A 121 -2.65 12.13 -2.22
CA PHE A 121 -2.91 12.41 -0.82
C PHE A 121 -1.58 12.86 -0.19
N GLU A 122 -1.63 13.97 0.53
CA GLU A 122 -0.59 14.27 1.50
C GLU A 122 -0.76 13.36 2.73
N ALA A 123 0.24 13.32 3.61
CA ALA A 123 0.19 12.45 4.79
C ALA A 123 -1.06 12.72 5.66
N GLN A 124 -1.46 14.00 5.77
CA GLN A 124 -2.67 14.40 6.51
C GLN A 124 -3.95 13.95 5.80
N ASP A 125 -4.08 14.19 4.49
CA ASP A 125 -5.24 13.72 3.72
C ASP A 125 -5.37 12.19 3.77
N ALA A 126 -4.24 11.48 3.73
CA ALA A 126 -4.21 10.02 3.81
C ALA A 126 -4.68 9.50 5.17
N LEU A 127 -4.36 10.21 6.25
CA LEU A 127 -4.85 9.92 7.59
C LEU A 127 -6.37 10.13 7.67
N GLU A 128 -6.86 11.27 7.19
CA GLU A 128 -8.29 11.60 7.19
C GLU A 128 -9.12 10.69 6.28
N TYR A 129 -8.54 10.28 5.15
CA TYR A 129 -9.17 9.35 4.23
C TYR A 129 -9.20 7.90 4.77
N GLY A 130 -8.37 7.58 5.77
CA GLY A 130 -8.27 6.26 6.39
C GLY A 130 -7.26 5.32 5.73
N LEU A 131 -6.36 5.82 4.90
CA LEU A 131 -5.29 5.04 4.25
C LEU A 131 -4.18 4.68 5.24
N ILE A 132 -3.93 5.56 6.21
CA ILE A 132 -2.98 5.35 7.31
C ILE A 132 -3.65 5.68 8.64
N ASP A 133 -3.04 5.25 9.75
CA ASP A 133 -3.55 5.48 11.10
C ASP A 133 -2.76 6.55 11.86
N ARG A 134 -1.52 6.85 11.44
CA ARG A 134 -0.64 7.79 12.15
C ARG A 134 0.47 8.35 11.27
N ILE A 135 0.79 9.61 11.49
CA ILE A 135 1.95 10.28 10.89
C ILE A 135 3.10 10.19 11.89
N ILE A 136 4.21 9.58 11.49
CA ILE A 136 5.36 9.31 12.37
C ILE A 136 6.62 9.86 11.72
N ARG A 137 7.44 10.54 12.50
CA ARG A 137 8.84 10.82 12.14
C ARG A 137 9.72 9.88 12.99
N PRO A 138 10.62 9.08 12.39
CA PRO A 138 11.60 8.35 13.17
C PRO A 138 12.43 9.35 13.99
N PRO A 139 12.88 8.97 15.20
CA PRO A 139 13.80 9.80 15.97
C PRO A 139 15.03 10.14 15.12
N ARG A 140 15.66 11.28 15.39
CA ARG A 140 16.94 11.62 14.74
C ARG A 140 17.92 10.49 15.04
N ILE A 141 18.68 10.10 14.01
CA ILE A 141 19.84 9.26 14.22
C ILE A 141 20.81 10.14 15.00
N ASP A 142 21.05 9.82 16.27
CA ASP A 142 22.05 10.52 17.06
C ASP A 142 23.44 10.23 16.48
N ASP A 143 24.32 11.22 16.46
CA ASP A 143 25.69 11.10 15.92
C ASP A 143 26.53 10.07 16.71
N ASP A 144 26.08 9.69 17.91
CA ASP A 144 26.74 8.76 18.84
C ASP A 144 26.30 7.29 18.72
N VAL A 145 25.73 6.88 17.58
CA VAL A 145 25.67 5.44 17.27
C VAL A 145 27.07 5.00 16.83
N GLY A 146 27.97 4.84 17.80
CA GLY A 146 29.17 4.03 17.65
C GLY A 146 28.77 2.66 17.09
N PRO A 147 29.64 1.98 16.32
CA PRO A 147 29.27 0.77 15.58
C PRO A 147 28.68 -0.24 16.56
N SER A 148 27.35 -0.35 16.59
CA SER A 148 26.67 -1.26 17.49
C SER A 148 26.94 -2.65 16.96
N ASP A 149 27.86 -3.35 17.62
CA ASP A 149 28.18 -4.77 17.49
C ASP A 149 27.52 -5.47 16.30
N ALA A 150 28.24 -5.44 15.16
CA ALA A 150 27.95 -6.25 13.99
C ALA A 150 28.22 -7.76 14.24
N SER A 151 27.87 -8.27 15.41
CA SER A 151 28.09 -9.67 15.83
C SER A 151 26.83 -10.40 16.31
N VAL A 152 25.65 -9.78 16.23
CA VAL A 152 24.39 -10.52 16.48
C VAL A 152 23.86 -11.12 15.17
N GLY A 153 24.44 -12.26 14.81
CA GLY A 153 23.74 -13.38 14.19
C GLY A 153 23.25 -13.21 12.75
N LEU A 154 24.11 -13.53 11.79
CA LEU A 154 23.71 -14.41 10.69
C LEU A 154 24.39 -15.75 10.96
N GLY A 155 23.58 -16.79 11.18
CA GLY A 155 24.05 -18.17 11.09
C GLY A 155 24.42 -18.54 9.66
#